data_AF-A0A6C0KVN4-F1
#
_entry.id   AF-A0A6C0KVN4-F1
#
_cell.length_a   1.000
_cell.length_b   1.000
_cell.length_c   1.000
_cell.angle_alpha   90.00
_cell.angle_beta   90.00
_cell.angle_gamma   90.00
#
_symmetry.space_group_name_H-M   'P 1'
#
loop_
_entity.id
_entity.type
_entity.pdbx_description
1 polymer ?
#
loop_
_entity_poly.entity_id
_entity_poly.type
_entity_poly.pdbx_seq_one_letter_code
_entity_poly.pdbx_strand_id
1 'polypeptide(L)'
;MDLGKKQYDMMTLKRNIYSLSLIEILKKQHIDADFARNYILNPDYQLTQEEEMITINDVLEYQPHLTREMLIFTYKKTTDGPYFDEICK
;
A
#
# COMPACT_ATOMS: atom_id res chain seq x y z
N MET A 1 -9.83 4.56 -25.33
CA MET A 1 -9.19 3.60 -24.41
C MET A 1 -9.40 4.10 -23.00
N ASP A 2 -10.42 3.60 -22.33
CA ASP A 2 -10.85 4.06 -21.00
C ASP A 2 -10.05 3.36 -19.90
N LEU A 3 -8.81 3.81 -19.70
CA LEU A 3 -7.94 3.35 -18.62
C LEU A 3 -8.31 3.97 -17.24
N GLY A 4 -9.26 4.92 -17.21
CA GLY A 4 -9.56 5.73 -16.02
C GLY A 4 -10.63 5.20 -15.05
N LYS A 5 -11.26 4.04 -15.32
CA LYS A 5 -12.42 3.57 -14.54
C LYS A 5 -12.33 2.14 -14.00
N LYS A 6 -11.20 1.46 -14.15
CA LYS A 6 -11.03 0.12 -13.59
C LYS A 6 -10.21 0.21 -12.31
N GLN A 7 -10.85 -0.11 -11.18
CA GLN A 7 -10.12 -0.49 -9.98
C GLN A 7 -9.45 -1.82 -10.31
N TYR A 8 -8.12 -1.85 -10.29
CA TYR A 8 -7.37 -3.05 -10.65
C TYR A 8 -7.22 -3.94 -9.43
N ASP A 9 -7.39 -5.24 -9.64
CA ASP A 9 -7.18 -6.22 -8.58
C ASP A 9 -5.71 -6.20 -8.13
N MET A 10 -5.45 -6.42 -6.83
CA MET A 10 -4.14 -6.19 -6.21
C MET A 10 -3.00 -6.98 -6.89
N MET A 11 -3.29 -8.17 -7.43
CA MET A 11 -2.33 -8.97 -8.20
C MET A 11 -1.95 -8.34 -9.55
N THR A 12 -2.89 -7.63 -10.19
CA THR A 12 -2.65 -6.94 -11.45
C THR A 12 -1.80 -5.69 -11.22
N LEU A 13 -2.05 -4.97 -10.12
CA LEU A 13 -1.21 -3.84 -9.69
C LEU A 13 0.23 -4.28 -9.44
N LYS A 14 0.43 -5.39 -8.71
CA LYS A 14 1.78 -5.93 -8.45
C LYS A 14 2.53 -6.34 -9.73
N ARG A 15 1.85 -6.94 -10.71
CA ARG A 15 2.47 -7.33 -11.99
C ARG A 15 2.85 -6.16 -12.88
N ASN A 16 2.14 -5.03 -12.76
CA ASN A 16 2.34 -3.86 -13.60
C ASN A 16 2.88 -2.66 -12.82
N ILE A 17 3.42 -2.88 -11.62
CA ILE A 17 3.91 -1.79 -10.77
C ILE A 17 5.08 -1.03 -11.40
N TYR A 18 5.83 -1.70 -12.29
CA TYR A 18 6.89 -1.10 -13.10
C TYR A 18 6.38 -0.35 -14.35
N SER A 19 5.10 -0.49 -14.69
CA SER A 19 4.47 0.13 -15.87
C SER A 19 3.40 1.16 -15.50
N LEU A 20 3.09 1.31 -14.21
CA LEU A 20 2.14 2.26 -13.67
C LEU A 20 2.86 3.20 -12.72
N SER A 21 2.57 4.50 -12.81
CA SER A 21 3.13 5.47 -11.86
C SER A 21 2.54 5.26 -10.48
N LEU A 22 3.39 5.23 -9.45
CA LEU A 22 2.98 5.13 -8.05
C LEU A 22 2.09 6.31 -7.65
N ILE A 23 2.32 7.50 -8.23
CA ILE A 23 1.49 8.70 -8.02
C ILE A 23 0.08 8.49 -8.57
N GLU A 24 -0.05 7.89 -9.76
CA GLU A 24 -1.34 7.59 -10.36
C GLU A 24 -2.11 6.55 -9.55
N ILE A 25 -1.40 5.54 -9.01
CA ILE A 25 -1.99 4.55 -8.08
C ILE A 25 -2.46 5.26 -6.81
N LEU A 26 -1.62 6.11 -6.22
CA LEU A 26 -1.94 6.87 -5.02
C LEU A 26 -3.13 7.81 -5.21
N LYS A 27 -3.36 8.34 -6.41
CA LYS A 27 -4.48 9.25 -6.70
C LYS A 27 -5.77 8.55 -7.12
N LYS A 28 -5.67 7.41 -7.82
CA LYS A 28 -6.83 6.78 -8.50
C LYS A 28 -7.32 5.51 -7.84
N GLN A 29 -6.48 4.81 -7.08
CA GLN A 29 -6.84 3.53 -6.46
C GLN A 29 -7.09 3.72 -4.97
N HIS A 30 -7.98 2.93 -4.40
CA HIS A 30 -8.13 2.81 -2.96
C HIS A 30 -7.07 1.82 -2.46
N ILE A 31 -6.07 2.29 -1.74
CA ILE A 31 -4.94 1.47 -1.27
C ILE A 31 -4.95 1.31 0.25
N ASP A 32 -4.51 0.15 0.72
CA ASP A 32 -4.34 -0.11 2.15
C ASP A 32 -2.99 0.41 2.66
N ALA A 33 -2.88 0.56 3.99
CA ALA A 33 -1.65 1.02 4.65
C ALA A 33 -0.43 0.13 4.32
N ASP A 34 -0.63 -1.19 4.23
CA ASP A 34 0.42 -2.14 3.83
C ASP A 34 0.91 -1.87 2.41
N PHE A 35 0.01 -1.53 1.48
CA PHE A 35 0.41 -1.24 0.10
C PHE A 35 1.16 0.09 0.01
N ALA A 36 0.63 1.12 0.68
CA ALA A 36 1.27 2.43 0.75
C ALA A 36 2.70 2.32 1.30
N ARG A 37 2.92 1.52 2.35
CA ARG A 37 4.26 1.36 2.92
C ARG A 37 5.20 0.53 2.05
N ASN A 38 4.75 -0.63 1.58
CA ASN A 38 5.62 -1.58 0.90
C ASN A 38 6.01 -1.11 -0.52
N TYR A 39 5.20 -0.25 -1.12
CA TYR A 39 5.37 0.20 -2.51
C TYR A 39 5.44 1.72 -2.66
N ILE A 40 4.50 2.50 -2.10
CA ILE A 40 4.44 3.96 -2.33
C ILE A 40 5.55 4.71 -1.58
N LEU A 41 5.77 4.36 -0.31
CA LEU A 41 6.79 4.94 0.57
C LEU A 41 8.10 4.15 0.56
N ASN A 42 8.25 3.20 -0.36
CA ASN A 42 9.44 2.38 -0.46
C ASN A 42 10.34 2.90 -1.59
N PRO A 43 11.54 3.43 -1.28
CA PRO A 43 12.44 3.99 -2.29
C PRO A 43 12.87 2.96 -3.35
N ASP A 44 12.87 1.66 -3.03
CA ASP A 44 13.21 0.61 -4.00
C ASP A 44 12.22 0.54 -5.18
N TYR A 45 11.00 1.06 -5.00
CA TYR A 45 9.95 1.11 -6.01
C TYR A 45 9.71 2.52 -6.57
N GLN A 46 10.32 3.55 -5.98
CA GLN A 46 10.25 4.93 -6.47
C GLN A 46 11.27 5.09 -7.59
N LEU A 47 10.80 4.93 -8.84
CA LEU A 47 11.68 4.89 -10.01
C LEU A 47 11.89 6.27 -10.63
N THR A 48 11.08 7.24 -10.23
CA THR A 48 11.12 8.62 -10.73
C THR A 48 11.36 9.61 -9.59
N GLN A 49 11.94 10.75 -9.92
CA GLN A 49 12.22 11.81 -8.94
C GLN A 49 10.93 12.33 -8.28
N GLU A 50 9.80 12.36 -8.99
CA GLU A 50 8.51 12.74 -8.42
C GLU A 50 8.01 11.72 -7.38
N GLU A 51 8.30 10.44 -7.59
CA GLU A 51 7.94 9.37 -6.65
C GLU A 51 8.85 9.37 -5.42
N GLU A 52 10.13 9.69 -5.58
CA GLU A 52 11.08 9.88 -4.46
C GLU A 52 10.67 11.05 -3.54
N MET A 53 9.92 12.02 -4.07
CA MET A 53 9.40 13.14 -3.29
C MET A 53 8.11 12.81 -2.53
N ILE A 54 7.53 11.62 -2.72
CA ILE A 54 6.30 11.22 -2.01
C ILE A 54 6.60 11.02 -0.53
N THR A 55 5.94 11.81 0.31
CA THR A 55 6.01 11.70 1.76
C THR A 55 4.74 11.07 2.34
N ILE A 56 4.81 10.71 3.62
CA ILE A 56 3.63 10.27 4.39
C ILE A 56 2.51 11.31 4.32
N ASN A 57 2.83 12.61 4.29
CA ASN A 57 1.80 13.65 4.21
C ASN A 57 1.05 13.59 2.88
N ASP A 58 1.77 13.39 1.76
CA ASP A 58 1.16 13.24 0.45
C ASP A 58 0.22 12.02 0.43
N VAL A 59 0.67 10.91 1.04
CA VAL A 59 -0.18 9.71 1.15
C VAL A 59 -1.47 10.00 1.91
N LEU A 60 -1.40 10.72 3.03
CA LEU A 60 -2.56 11.07 3.84
C LEU A 60 -3.48 12.10 3.16
N GLU A 61 -2.92 12.98 2.33
CA GLU A 61 -3.68 13.94 1.54
C GLU A 61 -4.51 13.25 0.46
N TYR A 62 -3.91 12.29 -0.27
CA TYR A 62 -4.60 11.56 -1.33
C TYR A 62 -5.46 10.40 -0.82
N GLN A 63 -5.10 9.81 0.33
CA GLN A 63 -5.79 8.66 0.93
C GLN A 63 -6.25 9.02 2.35
N PRO A 64 -7.31 9.85 2.49
CA PRO A 64 -7.76 10.34 3.80
C PRO A 64 -8.34 9.25 4.70
N HIS A 65 -8.60 8.04 4.17
CA HIS A 65 -8.98 6.88 4.99
C HIS A 65 -7.79 6.24 5.72
N LEU A 66 -6.56 6.54 5.29
CA LEU A 66 -5.35 6.11 5.99
C LEU A 66 -5.02 7.13 7.08
N THR A 67 -4.50 6.64 8.20
CA THR A 67 -3.97 7.49 9.25
C THR A 67 -2.45 7.37 9.32
N ARG A 68 -1.80 8.43 9.80
CA ARG A 68 -0.37 8.43 10.06
C ARG A 68 0.03 7.26 10.95
N GLU A 69 -0.81 6.92 11.93
CA GLU A 69 -0.60 5.76 12.79
C GLU A 69 -0.57 4.46 11.98
N MET A 70 -1.52 4.23 11.06
CA MET A 70 -1.50 3.01 10.23
C MET A 70 -0.24 2.89 9.36
N LEU A 71 0.31 4.01 8.88
CA LEU A 71 1.51 4.03 8.05
C LEU A 71 2.81 3.84 8.86
N ILE A 72 2.86 4.39 10.07
CA ILE A 72 4.03 4.31 10.96
C ILE A 72 4.02 3.01 11.79
N PHE A 73 2.85 2.54 12.19
CA PHE A 73 2.66 1.44 13.13
C PHE A 73 2.73 0.08 12.41
N THR A 74 3.94 -0.32 12.03
CA THR A 74 4.22 -1.68 11.55
C THR A 74 5.58 -2.12 12.10
N TYR A 75 5.57 -2.52 13.37
CA TYR A 75 5.88 -3.88 13.85
C TYR A 75 5.81 -3.88 15.39
N LYS A 76 4.63 -4.20 15.91
CA LYS A 76 4.56 -5.25 16.94
C LYS A 76 3.76 -6.39 16.32
N LYS A 77 4.39 -7.21 15.46
CA LYS A 77 3.91 -8.58 15.32
C LYS A 77 4.32 -9.31 16.61
N THR A 78 3.34 -9.37 17.49
CA THR A 78 2.98 -10.52 18.32
C THR A 78 3.76 -11.81 18.06
N THR A 79 4.29 -12.38 19.13
CA THR A 79 4.76 -13.76 19.32
C THR A 79 3.68 -14.83 19.21
N ASP A 80 2.55 -14.59 18.55
CA ASP A 80 1.43 -15.54 18.55
C ASP A 80 0.93 -15.75 17.12
N GLY A 81 1.62 -16.65 16.42
CA GLY A 81 1.06 -17.36 15.26
C GLY A 81 -0.02 -18.36 15.69
N PRO A 82 -0.90 -18.79 14.77
CA PRO A 82 -2.17 -19.44 15.09
C PRO A 82 -2.07 -20.97 15.25
N TYR A 83 -3.16 -21.56 15.78
CA TYR A 83 -3.56 -23.00 15.83
C TYR A 83 -3.03 -23.80 17.05
N PHE A 84 -3.83 -24.46 17.89
CA PHE A 84 -5.07 -25.23 17.62
C PHE A 84 -6.08 -25.09 18.78
N ASP A 85 -7.34 -24.82 18.45
CA ASP A 85 -8.49 -25.25 19.25
C ASP A 85 -8.73 -26.73 18.92
N GLU A 86 -8.22 -27.65 19.75
CA GLU A 86 -8.70 -29.04 19.77
C GLU A 86 -8.63 -29.64 21.19
N ILE A 87 -9.82 -29.83 21.74
CA ILE A 87 -10.29 -31.06 22.39
C ILE A 87 -9.89 -31.30 23.86
N CYS A 88 -10.92 -31.14 24.71
CA CYS A 88 -11.28 -31.92 25.90
C CYS A 88 -10.18 -32.47 26.81
N LYS A 89 -10.20 -32.00 28.07
CA LYS A 89 -10.01 -32.87 29.24
C LYS A 89 -11.14 -32.65 30.24
#